data_AF-A0A2J6X3I8-F1
#
_entry.id   AF-A0A2J6X3I8-F1
#
_cell.length_a   1.000
_cell.length_b   1.000
_cell.length_c   1.000
_cell.angle_alpha   90.00
_cell.angle_beta   90.00
_cell.angle_gamma   90.00
#
_symmetry.space_group_name_H-M   'P 1'
#
loop_
_entity.id
_entity.type
_entity.pdbx_description
1 polymer ?
#
loop_
_entity_poly.entity_id
_entity_poly.type
_entity_poly.pdbx_seq_one_letter_code
_entity_poly.pdbx_strand_id
1 'polypeptide(L)'
;MLTTTLNTLWSQLISGILDPLLTTLVFLIMLSLLVFVHELGHLWVGLRMGIKVEEFGIGFPPRALVLFERNGIKYTLNWLPLGGFVRFAGMDGEKDAVYSSGSLAAAPPWRKIPVMLAGPLMNFILAVVIFAVLFATTGIPTPTGRMEISNVFPNTPAAMAGFQPGDELVSLDGQPVTSEQVIRDVARKRLGSMIEAVVVRNGSELTLNVTPGPWTAP
;
A
#
# COMPACT_ATOMS: atom_id res chain seq x y z
N MET A 1 -4.05 -40.42 -0.48
CA MET A 1 -3.67 -39.75 0.78
C MET A 1 -2.26 -39.18 0.71
N LEU A 2 -1.22 -39.96 0.39
CA LEU A 2 0.17 -39.48 0.29
C LEU A 2 0.41 -38.42 -0.80
N THR A 3 -0.23 -38.55 -1.96
CA THR A 3 -0.13 -37.59 -3.07
C THR A 3 -0.80 -36.26 -2.73
N THR A 4 -1.94 -36.31 -2.04
CA THR A 4 -2.65 -35.13 -1.57
C THR A 4 -1.82 -34.36 -0.55
N THR A 5 -1.22 -35.03 0.44
CA THR A 5 -0.37 -34.39 1.46
C THR A 5 0.90 -33.77 0.87
N LEU A 6 1.53 -34.43 -0.11
CA LEU A 6 2.72 -33.87 -0.78
C LEU A 6 2.35 -32.63 -1.58
N ASN A 7 1.22 -32.64 -2.30
CA ASN A 7 0.76 -31.47 -3.05
C ASN A 7 0.42 -30.29 -2.13
N THR A 8 -0.20 -30.52 -0.96
CA THR A 8 -0.46 -29.45 0.01
C THR A 8 0.85 -28.88 0.55
N LEU A 9 1.81 -29.72 0.94
CA LEU A 9 3.11 -29.28 1.44
C LEU A 9 3.88 -28.50 0.37
N TRP A 10 3.83 -28.93 -0.89
CA TRP A 10 4.46 -28.22 -2.00
C TRP A 10 3.78 -26.88 -2.28
N SER A 11 2.45 -26.82 -2.25
CA SER A 11 1.71 -25.55 -2.40
C SER A 11 2.01 -24.57 -1.28
N GLN A 12 2.11 -25.03 -0.02
CA GLN A 12 2.43 -24.20 1.13
C GLN A 12 3.88 -23.71 1.11
N LEU A 13 4.82 -24.54 0.66
CA LEU A 13 6.23 -24.17 0.53
C LEU A 13 6.42 -23.15 -0.61
N ILE A 14 5.72 -23.35 -1.72
CA ILE A 14 5.72 -22.42 -2.86
C ILE A 14 5.08 -21.09 -2.45
N SER A 15 3.87 -21.08 -1.88
CA SER A 15 3.21 -19.84 -1.44
C SER A 15 4.03 -19.13 -0.34
N GLY A 16 4.58 -19.90 0.60
CA GLY A 16 5.45 -19.39 1.67
C GLY A 16 6.73 -18.70 1.19
N ILE A 17 7.19 -18.95 -0.05
CA ILE A 17 8.36 -18.31 -0.65
C ILE A 17 7.97 -17.26 -1.69
N LEU A 18 7.00 -17.58 -2.57
CA LEU A 18 6.62 -16.72 -3.68
C LEU A 18 5.84 -15.49 -3.22
N ASP A 19 4.92 -15.63 -2.28
CA ASP A 19 4.10 -14.51 -1.80
C ASP A 19 4.97 -13.41 -1.15
N PRO A 20 5.90 -13.71 -0.22
CA PRO A 20 6.78 -12.67 0.33
C PRO A 20 7.76 -12.13 -0.71
N LEU A 21 8.26 -12.95 -1.64
CA LEU A 21 9.13 -12.49 -2.72
C LEU A 21 8.41 -11.49 -3.63
N LEU A 22 7.19 -11.84 -4.06
CA LEU A 22 6.35 -10.97 -4.88
C LEU A 22 6.01 -9.68 -4.13
N THR A 23 5.61 -9.79 -2.87
CA THR A 23 5.32 -8.63 -2.01
C THR A 23 6.54 -7.72 -1.89
N THR A 24 7.73 -8.29 -1.69
CA THR A 24 8.99 -7.54 -1.62
C THR A 24 9.27 -6.86 -2.95
N LEU A 25 9.15 -7.57 -4.07
CA LEU A 25 9.39 -7.00 -5.40
C LEU A 25 8.43 -5.84 -5.70
N VAL A 26 7.13 -6.01 -5.44
CA VAL A 26 6.11 -4.97 -5.60
C VAL A 26 6.42 -3.77 -4.70
N PHE A 27 6.81 -4.01 -3.45
CA PHE A 27 7.22 -2.95 -2.53
C PHE A 27 8.42 -2.16 -3.09
N LEU A 28 9.46 -2.83 -3.59
CA LEU A 28 10.63 -2.17 -4.17
C LEU A 28 10.27 -1.36 -5.42
N ILE A 29 9.40 -1.88 -6.29
CA ILE A 29 8.91 -1.17 -7.48
C ILE A 29 8.12 0.08 -7.06
N MET A 30 7.19 -0.06 -6.11
CA MET A 30 6.38 1.05 -5.62
C MET A 30 7.22 2.12 -4.92
N LEU A 31 8.19 1.72 -4.10
CA LEU A 31 9.14 2.62 -3.45
C LEU A 31 9.98 3.37 -4.48
N SER A 32 10.45 2.68 -5.52
CA SER A 32 11.23 3.27 -6.60
C SER A 32 10.40 4.30 -7.38
N LEU A 33 9.13 4.00 -7.69
CA LEU A 33 8.20 4.94 -8.31
C LEU A 33 7.96 6.17 -7.43
N LEU A 34 7.68 5.96 -6.14
CA LEU A 34 7.40 7.03 -5.18
C LEU A 34 8.59 7.98 -5.04
N VAL A 35 9.80 7.45 -4.90
CA VAL A 35 11.00 8.28 -4.81
C VAL A 35 11.31 8.93 -6.16
N PHE A 36 11.15 8.23 -7.29
CA PHE A 36 11.35 8.84 -8.60
C PHE A 36 10.47 10.07 -8.82
N VAL A 37 9.17 9.98 -8.49
CA VAL A 37 8.24 11.11 -8.60
C VAL A 37 8.57 12.22 -7.59
N HIS A 38 9.04 11.86 -6.40
CA HIS A 38 9.55 12.81 -5.40
C HIS A 38 10.72 13.63 -5.95
N GLU A 39 11.76 12.96 -6.46
CA GLU A 39 12.94 13.62 -7.04
C GLU A 39 12.57 14.44 -8.28
N LEU A 40 11.62 13.96 -9.09
CA LEU A 40 11.11 14.72 -10.23
C LEU A 40 10.48 16.05 -9.80
N GLY A 41 9.82 16.10 -8.63
CA GLY A 41 9.32 17.33 -8.04
C GLY A 41 10.42 18.34 -7.74
N HIS A 42 11.48 17.90 -7.04
CA HIS A 42 12.65 18.72 -6.76
C HIS A 42 13.28 19.28 -8.04
N LEU A 43 13.48 18.42 -9.05
CA LEU A 43 13.99 18.82 -10.36
C LEU A 43 13.09 19.87 -11.01
N TRP A 44 11.78 19.61 -11.11
CA TRP A 44 10.83 20.44 -11.84
C TRP A 44 10.68 21.83 -11.24
N VAL A 45 10.62 21.93 -9.91
CA VAL A 45 10.56 23.23 -9.21
C VAL A 45 11.93 23.91 -9.23
N GLY A 46 13.02 23.16 -9.06
CA GLY A 46 14.38 23.69 -9.09
C GLY A 46 14.69 24.41 -10.40
N LEU A 47 14.37 23.78 -11.52
CA LEU A 47 14.53 24.37 -12.84
C LEU A 47 13.66 25.62 -13.04
N ARG A 48 12.42 25.63 -12.53
CA ARG A 48 11.54 26.82 -12.57
C ARG A 48 12.03 27.97 -11.72
N MET A 49 12.66 27.68 -10.60
CA MET A 49 13.24 28.69 -9.70
C MET A 49 14.61 29.19 -10.21
N GLY A 50 15.08 28.71 -11.37
CA GLY A 50 16.35 29.08 -11.97
C GLY A 50 17.55 28.54 -11.19
N ILE A 51 17.38 27.44 -10.46
CA ILE A 51 18.46 26.76 -9.74
C ILE A 51 19.11 25.76 -10.69
N LYS A 52 20.44 25.81 -10.77
CA LYS A 52 21.22 24.93 -11.63
C LYS A 52 21.25 23.52 -11.06
N VAL A 53 20.88 22.56 -11.88
CA VAL A 53 20.92 21.12 -11.59
C VAL A 53 22.02 20.50 -12.44
N GLU A 54 22.84 19.65 -11.85
CA GLU A 54 23.98 19.01 -12.52
C GLU A 54 23.68 17.56 -12.88
N GLU A 55 22.91 16.87 -12.03
CA GLU A 55 22.58 15.46 -12.23
C GLU A 55 21.19 15.12 -11.69
N PHE A 56 20.47 14.33 -12.47
CA PHE A 56 19.26 13.63 -12.04
C PHE A 56 19.55 12.13 -12.16
N GLY A 57 19.73 11.47 -11.02
CA GLY A 57 20.08 10.06 -10.95
C GLY A 57 18.87 9.21 -10.56
N ILE A 58 18.66 8.12 -11.28
CA ILE A 58 17.76 7.04 -10.89
C ILE A 58 18.59 5.98 -10.16
N GLY A 59 18.16 5.61 -8.96
CA GLY A 59 18.90 4.75 -8.04
C GLY A 59 20.00 5.46 -7.26
N PHE A 60 20.66 4.71 -6.38
CA PHE A 60 21.79 5.19 -5.57
C PHE A 60 23.15 4.80 -6.16
N PRO A 61 24.19 5.64 -5.98
CA PRO A 61 25.55 5.35 -6.43
C PRO A 61 26.08 3.99 -5.95
N PRO A 62 27.03 3.37 -6.68
CA PRO A 62 27.82 3.94 -7.78
C PRO A 62 27.05 4.05 -9.10
N ARG A 63 27.45 5.06 -9.91
CA ARG A 63 26.86 5.30 -11.23
C ARG A 63 27.14 4.11 -12.15
N ALA A 64 26.09 3.54 -12.74
CA ALA A 64 26.18 2.43 -13.68
C ALA A 64 26.30 2.95 -15.12
N LEU A 65 25.41 3.86 -15.50
CA LEU A 65 25.31 4.38 -16.86
C LEU A 65 24.89 5.86 -16.86
N VAL A 66 25.41 6.64 -17.80
CA VAL A 66 24.82 7.93 -18.17
C VAL A 66 23.87 7.69 -19.32
N LEU A 67 22.57 7.90 -19.09
CA LEU A 67 21.53 7.67 -20.10
C LEU A 67 21.63 8.71 -21.22
N PHE A 68 21.68 9.98 -20.83
CA PHE A 68 21.86 11.12 -21.74
C PHE A 68 22.18 12.39 -20.94
N GLU A 69 22.62 13.43 -21.62
CA GLU A 69 22.79 14.77 -21.07
C GLU A 69 21.88 15.74 -21.83
N ARG A 70 21.09 16.54 -21.11
CA ARG A 70 20.20 17.53 -21.70
C ARG A 70 20.25 18.83 -20.91
N ASN A 71 20.45 19.95 -21.60
CA ASN A 71 20.53 21.29 -20.99
C ASN A 71 21.56 21.38 -19.84
N GLY A 72 22.67 20.64 -19.94
CA GLY A 72 23.71 20.58 -18.91
C GLY A 72 23.36 19.73 -17.68
N ILE A 73 22.24 18.99 -17.72
CA ILE A 73 21.82 18.04 -16.68
C ILE A 73 22.13 16.62 -17.15
N LYS A 74 22.90 15.88 -16.36
CA LYS A 74 23.18 14.46 -16.61
C LYS A 74 22.05 13.60 -16.07
N TYR A 75 21.46 12.77 -16.92
CA TYR A 75 20.47 11.77 -16.52
C TYR A 75 21.19 10.43 -16.38
N THR A 76 21.25 9.90 -15.15
CA THR A 76 22.08 8.73 -14.84
C THR A 76 21.26 7.61 -14.27
N LEU A 77 21.70 6.38 -14.55
CA LEU A 77 21.20 5.16 -13.94
C LEU A 77 22.31 4.62 -13.03
N ASN A 78 21.97 4.34 -11.78
CA ASN A 78 22.90 3.82 -10.79
C ASN A 78 22.63 2.35 -10.48
N TRP A 79 23.63 1.66 -9.93
CA TRP A 79 23.57 0.21 -9.73
C TRP A 79 22.51 -0.25 -8.75
N LEU A 80 22.21 0.56 -7.73
CA LEU A 80 21.16 0.24 -6.77
C LEU A 80 19.86 0.90 -7.25
N PRO A 81 18.89 0.17 -7.82
CA PRO A 81 17.68 0.75 -8.41
C PRO A 81 16.68 1.30 -7.37
N LEU A 82 17.09 1.39 -6.11
CA LEU A 82 16.30 1.93 -5.03
C LEU A 82 16.38 3.45 -5.09
N GLY A 83 15.28 4.10 -5.47
CA GLY A 83 15.13 5.55 -5.36
C GLY A 83 15.80 6.36 -6.48
N GLY A 84 16.36 7.51 -6.11
CA GLY A 84 16.97 8.47 -7.01
C GLY A 84 17.47 9.71 -6.26
N PHE A 85 18.09 10.64 -6.96
CA PHE A 85 18.55 11.90 -6.38
C PHE A 85 18.58 13.04 -7.42
N VAL A 86 18.35 14.27 -6.95
CA VAL A 86 18.66 15.50 -7.69
C VAL A 86 19.89 16.17 -7.10
N ARG A 87 20.97 16.28 -7.88
CA ARG A 87 22.17 17.01 -7.51
C ARG A 87 22.08 18.45 -8.01
N PHE A 88 21.85 19.38 -7.09
CA PHE A 88 21.92 20.82 -7.36
C PHE A 88 23.38 21.29 -7.32
N ALA A 89 23.69 22.30 -8.13
CA ALA A 89 25.02 22.91 -8.12
C ALA A 89 25.38 23.39 -6.70
N GLY A 90 26.63 23.20 -6.30
CA GLY A 90 27.19 23.67 -5.02
C GLY A 90 26.89 22.82 -3.78
N MET A 91 26.41 21.57 -3.92
CA MET A 91 26.21 20.66 -2.77
C MET A 91 27.43 19.79 -2.42
N ASP A 92 28.39 19.62 -3.34
CA ASP A 92 29.52 18.68 -3.17
C ASP A 92 30.79 19.30 -2.53
N GLY A 93 30.62 20.33 -1.69
CA GLY A 93 31.69 20.80 -0.77
C GLY A 93 32.85 21.57 -1.40
N GLU A 94 32.85 21.82 -2.70
CA GLU A 94 33.82 22.72 -3.33
C GLU A 94 33.47 24.17 -2.98
N LYS A 95 34.31 24.83 -2.18
CA LYS A 95 34.04 26.18 -1.61
C LYS A 95 33.69 27.22 -2.67
N ASP A 96 34.21 27.07 -3.89
CA ASP A 96 33.95 27.96 -5.02
C ASP A 96 32.62 27.64 -5.74
N ALA A 97 32.12 26.39 -5.65
CA ALA A 97 30.84 25.97 -6.21
C ALA A 97 29.66 26.31 -5.29
N VAL A 98 29.86 26.33 -3.96
CA VAL A 98 28.82 26.71 -2.97
C VAL A 98 28.32 28.14 -3.21
N TYR A 99 29.19 29.07 -3.60
CA TYR A 99 28.87 30.47 -3.93
C TYR A 99 28.69 30.74 -5.43
N SER A 100 28.73 29.71 -6.28
CA SER A 100 28.52 29.87 -7.71
C SER A 100 27.09 30.31 -8.02
N SER A 101 26.94 31.17 -9.04
CA SER A 101 25.63 31.67 -9.47
C SER A 101 24.73 30.52 -9.92
N GLY A 102 23.62 30.32 -9.20
CA GLY A 102 22.65 29.25 -9.47
C GLY A 102 22.73 28.04 -8.55
N SER A 103 23.60 28.02 -7.53
CA SER A 103 23.63 26.95 -6.52
C SER A 103 22.38 26.97 -5.63
N LEU A 104 21.88 25.80 -5.21
CA LEU A 104 20.77 25.74 -4.24
C LEU A 104 21.19 26.39 -2.91
N ALA A 105 22.45 26.25 -2.51
CA ALA A 105 22.98 26.83 -1.27
C ALA A 105 23.02 28.37 -1.29
N ALA A 106 23.30 29.01 -2.43
CA ALA A 106 23.32 30.46 -2.58
C ALA A 106 21.93 31.07 -2.82
N ALA A 107 20.93 30.26 -3.18
CA ALA A 107 19.59 30.77 -3.45
C ALA A 107 18.91 31.40 -2.20
N PRO A 108 18.12 32.47 -2.36
CA PRO A 108 17.36 33.04 -1.26
C PRO A 108 16.27 32.06 -0.76
N PRO A 109 15.83 32.14 0.52
CA PRO A 109 14.90 31.18 1.12
C PRO A 109 13.61 30.95 0.34
N TRP A 110 13.06 31.99 -0.30
CA TRP A 110 11.83 31.90 -1.08
C TRP A 110 11.95 31.02 -2.34
N ARG A 111 13.17 30.77 -2.85
CA ARG A 111 13.43 29.78 -3.92
C ARG A 111 13.72 28.40 -3.36
N LYS A 112 14.40 28.32 -2.21
CA LYS A 112 14.76 27.05 -1.54
C LYS A 112 13.54 26.31 -1.01
N ILE A 113 12.67 27.01 -0.29
CA ILE A 113 11.52 26.39 0.40
C ILE A 113 10.61 25.65 -0.59
N PRO A 114 10.17 26.25 -1.71
CA PRO A 114 9.36 25.54 -2.71
C PRO A 114 10.06 24.32 -3.28
N VAL A 115 11.37 24.40 -3.54
CA VAL A 115 12.15 23.27 -4.05
C VAL A 115 12.18 22.14 -3.02
N MET A 116 12.45 22.41 -1.75
CA MET A 116 12.48 21.40 -0.69
C MET A 116 11.11 20.77 -0.41
N LEU A 117 10.02 21.51 -0.63
CA LEU A 117 8.66 20.98 -0.48
C LEU A 117 8.13 20.28 -1.73
N ALA A 118 8.78 20.47 -2.88
CA ALA A 118 8.30 19.96 -4.16
C ALA A 118 8.19 18.42 -4.18
N GLY A 119 9.16 17.72 -3.61
CA GLY A 119 9.17 16.26 -3.56
C GLY A 119 7.96 15.68 -2.81
N PRO A 120 7.75 16.05 -1.53
CA PRO A 120 6.57 15.60 -0.79
C PRO A 120 5.24 15.97 -1.46
N LEU A 121 5.15 17.17 -2.05
CA LEU A 121 3.94 17.61 -2.74
C LEU A 121 3.65 16.80 -4.00
N MET A 122 4.67 16.42 -4.77
CA MET A 122 4.51 15.55 -5.93
C MET A 122 4.04 14.14 -5.54
N ASN A 123 4.47 13.61 -4.40
CA ASN A 123 3.96 12.34 -3.89
C ASN A 123 2.49 12.44 -3.47
N PHE A 124 2.09 13.57 -2.86
CA PHE A 124 0.68 13.81 -2.57
C PHE A 124 -0.16 13.84 -3.85
N ILE A 125 0.30 14.55 -4.88
CA ILE A 125 -0.36 14.59 -6.19
C ILE A 125 -0.43 13.18 -6.81
N LEU A 126 0.67 12.42 -6.75
CA LEU A 126 0.72 11.03 -7.23
C LEU A 126 -0.33 10.17 -6.53
N ALA A 127 -0.46 10.28 -5.20
CA ALA A 127 -1.46 9.54 -4.43
C ALA A 127 -2.88 9.89 -4.90
N VAL A 128 -3.19 11.18 -5.06
CA VAL A 128 -4.50 11.63 -5.57
C VAL A 128 -4.78 11.04 -6.96
N VAL A 129 -3.80 11.05 -7.87
CA VAL A 129 -3.94 10.47 -9.21
C VAL A 129 -4.18 8.96 -9.15
N ILE A 130 -3.39 8.23 -8.35
CA ILE A 130 -3.54 6.78 -8.17
C ILE A 130 -4.95 6.46 -7.64
N PHE A 131 -5.38 7.11 -6.56
CA PHE A 131 -6.71 6.87 -5.99
C PHE A 131 -7.84 7.27 -6.94
N ALA A 132 -7.68 8.37 -7.69
CA ALA A 132 -8.67 8.79 -8.68
C ALA A 132 -8.82 7.74 -9.79
N VAL A 133 -7.71 7.22 -10.32
CA VAL A 133 -7.73 6.16 -11.35
C VAL A 133 -8.32 4.87 -10.78
N LEU A 134 -7.95 4.47 -9.57
CA LEU A 134 -8.52 3.31 -8.90
C LEU A 134 -10.04 3.46 -8.76
N PHE A 135 -10.54 4.51 -8.13
CA PHE A 135 -11.99 4.70 -7.97
C PHE A 135 -12.74 4.86 -9.29
N ALA A 136 -12.12 5.45 -10.32
CA ALA A 136 -12.72 5.55 -11.64
C ALA A 136 -12.85 4.19 -12.35
N THR A 137 -11.96 3.24 -12.07
CA THR A 137 -11.89 1.93 -12.74
C THR A 137 -12.51 0.78 -11.95
N THR A 138 -12.38 0.80 -10.62
CA THR A 138 -12.93 -0.22 -9.72
C THR A 138 -14.26 0.20 -9.08
N GLY A 139 -14.66 1.46 -9.24
CA GLY A 139 -15.77 2.04 -8.51
C GLY A 139 -15.41 2.39 -7.06
N ILE A 140 -16.39 2.94 -6.36
CA ILE A 140 -16.30 3.24 -4.93
C ILE A 140 -16.87 2.03 -4.18
N PRO A 141 -16.12 1.40 -3.25
CA PRO A 141 -16.66 0.36 -2.39
C PRO A 141 -17.84 0.92 -1.60
N THR A 142 -19.06 0.60 -2.03
CA THR A 142 -20.27 0.94 -1.27
C THR A 142 -20.44 -0.12 -0.20
N PRO A 143 -20.42 0.24 1.10
CA PRO A 143 -20.77 -0.71 2.14
C PRO A 143 -22.19 -1.19 1.85
N THR A 144 -22.36 -2.46 1.51
CA THR A 144 -23.68 -3.08 1.27
C THR A 144 -24.53 -3.16 2.55
N GLY A 145 -24.01 -2.62 3.67
CA GLY A 145 -24.57 -2.77 5.01
C GLY A 145 -24.39 -4.17 5.58
N ARG A 146 -23.73 -5.07 4.83
CA ARG A 146 -23.51 -6.46 5.20
C ARG A 146 -22.05 -6.67 5.50
N MET A 147 -21.77 -7.45 6.54
CA MET A 147 -20.39 -7.77 6.93
C MET A 147 -20.00 -9.12 6.35
N GLU A 148 -18.98 -9.11 5.49
CA GLU A 148 -18.39 -10.33 4.95
C GLU A 148 -17.50 -11.01 6.00
N ILE A 149 -17.70 -12.31 6.19
CA ILE A 149 -16.89 -13.14 7.07
C ILE A 149 -15.60 -13.48 6.34
N SER A 150 -14.49 -12.86 6.75
CA SER A 150 -13.20 -13.09 6.09
C SER A 150 -12.65 -14.50 6.34
N ASN A 151 -12.68 -14.96 7.60
CA ASN A 151 -12.15 -16.25 8.02
C ASN A 151 -13.02 -16.88 9.09
N VAL A 152 -13.08 -18.23 9.10
CA VAL A 152 -13.71 -19.03 10.14
C VAL A 152 -12.70 -20.01 10.69
N PHE A 153 -12.39 -19.92 11.98
CA PHE A 153 -11.40 -20.80 12.60
C PHE A 153 -12.02 -22.15 12.98
N PRO A 154 -11.28 -23.27 12.87
CA PRO A 154 -11.73 -24.57 13.34
C PRO A 154 -12.07 -24.57 14.85
N ASN A 155 -12.96 -25.47 15.27
CA ASN A 155 -13.36 -25.64 16.68
C ASN A 155 -13.98 -24.39 17.33
N THR A 156 -14.58 -23.50 16.53
CA THR A 156 -15.30 -22.32 17.01
C THR A 156 -16.80 -22.51 16.93
N PRO A 157 -17.60 -21.77 17.73
CA PRO A 157 -19.05 -21.73 17.56
C PRO A 157 -19.48 -21.41 16.13
N ALA A 158 -18.75 -20.53 15.44
CA ALA A 158 -19.00 -20.20 14.04
C ALA A 158 -18.72 -21.38 13.09
N ALA A 159 -17.59 -22.10 13.27
CA ALA A 159 -17.33 -23.30 12.47
C ALA A 159 -18.37 -24.40 12.70
N MET A 160 -18.78 -24.61 13.96
CA MET A 160 -19.81 -25.61 14.30
C MET A 160 -21.18 -25.25 13.73
N ALA A 161 -21.49 -23.96 13.65
CA ALA A 161 -22.70 -23.44 13.01
C ALA A 161 -22.65 -23.48 11.47
N GLY A 162 -21.50 -23.79 10.88
CA GLY A 162 -21.33 -23.96 9.43
C GLY A 162 -21.09 -22.66 8.67
N PHE A 163 -20.63 -21.58 9.32
CA PHE A 163 -20.17 -20.38 8.64
C PHE A 163 -18.96 -20.68 7.75
N GLN A 164 -18.83 -19.94 6.65
CA GLN A 164 -17.74 -20.07 5.68
C GLN A 164 -17.13 -18.70 5.35
N PRO A 165 -15.84 -18.65 4.98
CA PRO A 165 -15.24 -17.46 4.38
C PRO A 165 -16.06 -17.00 3.15
N GLY A 166 -16.34 -15.71 3.07
CA GLY A 166 -17.17 -15.10 2.02
C GLY A 166 -18.67 -15.05 2.31
N ASP A 167 -19.14 -15.59 3.45
CA ASP A 167 -20.52 -15.38 3.89
C ASP A 167 -20.76 -13.90 4.22
N GLU A 168 -21.82 -13.30 3.71
CA GLU A 168 -22.27 -11.97 4.11
C GLU A 168 -23.28 -12.09 5.26
N LEU A 169 -22.92 -11.70 6.48
CA LEU A 169 -23.82 -11.71 7.61
C LEU A 169 -24.84 -10.56 7.51
N VAL A 170 -26.12 -10.94 7.39
CA VAL A 170 -27.25 -10.01 7.23
C VAL A 170 -27.86 -9.67 8.58
N SER A 171 -28.17 -10.68 9.40
CA SER A 171 -28.76 -10.49 10.72
C SER A 171 -28.35 -11.55 11.72
N LEU A 172 -28.41 -11.19 13.00
CA LEU A 172 -28.11 -12.07 14.12
C LEU A 172 -29.14 -11.85 15.23
N ASP A 173 -29.81 -12.92 15.68
CA ASP A 173 -30.94 -12.88 16.63
C ASP A 173 -32.04 -11.89 16.19
N GLY A 174 -32.31 -11.84 14.88
CA GLY A 174 -33.27 -10.90 14.27
C GLY A 174 -32.80 -9.44 14.17
N GLN A 175 -31.58 -9.12 14.63
CA GLN A 175 -31.00 -7.78 14.53
C GLN A 175 -30.13 -7.64 13.27
N PRO A 176 -30.35 -6.60 12.43
CA PRO A 176 -29.48 -6.33 11.28
C PRO A 176 -28.04 -6.08 11.71
N VAL A 177 -27.10 -6.80 11.10
CA VAL A 177 -25.68 -6.68 11.41
C VAL A 177 -25.04 -5.65 10.49
N THR A 178 -24.92 -4.43 11.00
CA THR A 178 -24.30 -3.30 10.29
C THR A 178 -22.88 -2.99 10.77
N SER A 179 -22.45 -3.60 11.88
CA SER A 179 -21.14 -3.41 12.48
C SER A 179 -20.74 -4.59 13.35
N GLU A 180 -19.44 -4.73 13.61
CA GLU A 180 -18.89 -5.77 14.48
C GLU A 180 -19.37 -5.62 15.94
N GLN A 181 -19.68 -4.40 16.37
CA GLN A 181 -20.20 -4.13 17.71
C GLN A 181 -21.54 -4.85 17.94
N VAL A 182 -22.44 -4.86 16.94
CA VAL A 182 -23.73 -5.56 17.03
C VAL A 182 -23.50 -7.07 17.25
N ILE A 183 -22.57 -7.67 16.52
CA ILE A 183 -22.22 -9.09 16.69
C ILE A 183 -21.72 -9.35 18.11
N ARG A 184 -20.79 -8.54 18.61
CA ARG A 184 -20.22 -8.70 19.96
C ARG A 184 -21.30 -8.54 21.04
N ASP A 185 -22.21 -7.58 20.88
CA ASP A 185 -23.27 -7.32 21.84
C ASP A 185 -24.31 -8.44 21.89
N VAL A 186 -24.76 -8.92 20.72
CA VAL A 186 -25.68 -10.05 20.63
C VAL A 186 -25.04 -11.32 21.17
N ALA A 187 -23.79 -11.61 20.78
CA ALA A 187 -23.05 -12.77 21.26
C ALA A 187 -22.88 -12.77 22.79
N ARG A 188 -22.58 -11.61 23.40
CA ARG A 188 -22.46 -11.47 24.86
C ARG A 188 -23.78 -11.64 25.59
N LYS A 189 -24.87 -11.06 25.07
CA LYS A 189 -26.21 -11.15 25.68
C LYS A 189 -26.80 -12.56 25.59
N ARG A 190 -26.42 -13.33 24.57
CA ARG A 190 -26.95 -14.67 24.26
C ARG A 190 -25.91 -15.77 24.47
N LEU A 191 -24.93 -15.56 25.36
CA LEU A 191 -23.93 -16.58 25.69
C LEU A 191 -24.59 -17.91 26.10
N GLY A 192 -24.16 -19.00 25.46
CA GLY A 192 -24.68 -20.35 25.69
C GLY A 192 -26.08 -20.61 25.15
N SER A 193 -26.75 -19.61 24.56
CA SER A 193 -28.08 -19.75 23.97
C SER A 193 -28.00 -19.83 22.45
N MET A 194 -28.71 -20.78 21.85
CA MET A 194 -28.80 -20.90 20.39
C MET A 194 -29.53 -19.68 19.82
N ILE A 195 -28.91 -19.02 18.85
CA ILE A 195 -29.46 -17.87 18.13
C ILE A 195 -29.42 -18.11 16.63
N GLU A 196 -30.32 -17.45 15.93
CA GLU A 196 -30.41 -17.48 14.48
C GLU A 196 -29.47 -16.45 13.85
N ALA A 197 -28.72 -16.88 12.84
CA ALA A 197 -27.91 -16.02 11.99
C ALA A 197 -28.34 -16.17 10.54
N VAL A 198 -28.64 -15.07 9.86
CA VAL A 198 -28.97 -15.07 8.43
C VAL A 198 -27.75 -14.58 7.68
N VAL A 199 -27.24 -15.41 6.77
CA VAL A 199 -26.11 -15.10 5.90
C VAL A 199 -26.53 -15.18 4.44
N VAL A 200 -25.86 -14.42 3.57
CA VAL A 200 -25.94 -14.61 2.13
C VAL A 200 -24.68 -15.34 1.68
N ARG A 201 -24.87 -16.53 1.09
CA ARG A 201 -23.80 -17.37 0.54
C ARG A 201 -24.07 -17.60 -0.94
N ASN A 202 -23.14 -17.22 -1.81
CA ASN A 202 -23.30 -17.31 -3.27
C ASN A 202 -24.60 -16.65 -3.79
N GLY A 203 -25.03 -15.56 -3.16
CA GLY A 203 -26.25 -14.84 -3.53
C GLY A 203 -27.56 -15.41 -2.96
N SER A 204 -27.54 -16.53 -2.24
CA SER A 204 -28.71 -17.12 -1.58
C SER A 204 -28.69 -16.87 -0.08
N GLU A 205 -29.84 -16.49 0.48
CA GLU A 205 -30.00 -16.39 1.93
C GLU A 205 -30.04 -17.77 2.58
N LEU A 206 -29.27 -17.94 3.65
CA LEU A 206 -29.14 -19.17 4.42
C LEU A 206 -29.26 -18.83 5.90
N THR A 207 -30.12 -19.57 6.59
CA THR A 207 -30.26 -19.48 8.04
C THR A 207 -29.34 -20.50 8.70
N LEU A 208 -28.44 -20.03 9.55
CA LEU A 208 -27.54 -20.81 10.38
C LEU A 208 -27.93 -20.65 11.85
N ASN A 209 -27.79 -21.72 12.61
CA ASN A 209 -28.00 -21.67 14.04
C ASN A 209 -26.66 -21.72 14.76
N VAL A 210 -26.37 -20.70 15.55
CA VAL A 210 -25.11 -20.57 16.27
C VAL A 210 -25.37 -20.42 17.75
N THR A 211 -24.55 -21.08 18.57
CA THR A 211 -24.60 -20.92 20.03
C THR A 211 -23.36 -20.15 20.45
N PRO A 212 -23.46 -18.84 20.74
CA PRO A 212 -22.31 -18.03 21.13
C PRO A 212 -21.63 -18.60 22.36
N GLY A 213 -20.31 -18.70 22.31
CA GLY A 213 -19.50 -19.26 23.38
C GLY A 213 -18.12 -18.63 23.43
N PRO A 214 -17.37 -18.88 24.51
CA PRO A 214 -15.99 -18.43 24.60
C PRO A 214 -15.18 -19.06 23.48
N TRP A 215 -14.40 -18.23 22.81
CA TRP A 215 -13.43 -18.66 21.83
C TRP A 215 -12.23 -17.71 21.90
N THR A 216 -11.05 -18.26 21.70
CA THR A 216 -9.79 -17.53 21.58
C THR A 216 -9.29 -17.67 20.15
N ALA A 217 -9.07 -16.55 19.47
CA ALA A 217 -8.38 -16.57 18.20
C ALA A 217 -7.04 -17.28 18.35
N PRO A 218 -6.69 -18.18 17.42
CA PRO A 218 -5.37 -18.80 17.41
C PRO A 218 -4.26 -17.75 17.23
#